data_AF-A0A5M9MVR5-F1
#
_entry.id   AF-A0A5M9MVR5-F1
#
_cell.length_a   1.000
_cell.length_b   1.000
_cell.length_c   1.000
_cell.angle_alpha   90.00
_cell.angle_beta   90.00
_cell.angle_gamma   90.00
#
_symmetry.space_group_name_H-M   'P 1'
#
loop_
_entity.id
_entity.type
_entity.pdbx_description
1 polymer ?
#
loop_
_entity_poly.entity_id
_entity_poly.type
_entity_poly.pdbx_seq_one_letter_code
_entity_poly.pdbx_strand_id
1 'polypeptide(L)'
;MEGLGYFLQTLSNSNEDWQWHVEHVMIFCRIHFLRGVEEVVGKCQQHTELFKRMMALLDCESEEDYIELVQHLLHTADPESKQEGWALHKADPVIAAGLNKSRSRMDSEDFDEATAHTNAAEQTHEKGLAMGRALSIVKAVQTGYHLDKRDMAQYDTRDLYGIRHSYSKRSGSDLFAESLRRGP
;
A
#
# COMPACT_ATOMS: atom_id res chain seq x y z
N MET A 1 6.41 -7.62 11.26
CA MET A 1 5.66 -8.42 10.26
C MET A 1 5.50 -9.88 10.66
N GLU A 2 6.35 -10.39 11.55
CA GLU A 2 6.29 -11.76 12.09
C GLU A 2 4.87 -12.25 12.51
N GLY A 3 4.09 -11.45 13.23
CA GLY A 3 2.72 -11.84 13.61
C GLY A 3 1.77 -12.10 12.44
N LEU A 4 1.95 -11.41 11.29
CA LEU A 4 1.22 -11.72 10.05
C LEU A 4 1.70 -13.05 9.48
N GLY A 5 3.02 -13.26 9.40
CA GLY A 5 3.59 -14.49 8.89
C GLY A 5 3.13 -15.72 9.67
N TYR A 6 3.15 -15.67 11.01
CA TYR A 6 2.62 -16.78 11.84
C TYR A 6 1.13 -17.01 11.62
N PHE A 7 0.35 -15.94 11.45
CA PHE A 7 -1.07 -16.08 11.13
C PHE A 7 -1.26 -16.77 9.77
N LEU A 8 -0.55 -16.36 8.73
CA LEU A 8 -0.61 -16.99 7.41
C LEU A 8 -0.13 -18.45 7.46
N GLN A 9 0.90 -18.74 8.24
CA GLN A 9 1.39 -20.09 8.47
C GLN A 9 0.30 -20.99 9.08
N THR A 10 -0.52 -20.47 10.00
CA THR A 10 -1.66 -21.21 10.57
C THR A 10 -2.78 -21.49 9.56
N LEU A 11 -2.85 -20.72 8.47
CA LEU A 11 -3.82 -20.91 7.39
C LEU A 11 -3.29 -21.81 6.28
N SER A 12 -1.96 -21.91 6.15
CA SER A 12 -1.31 -22.73 5.13
C SER A 12 -1.14 -24.17 5.64
N ASN A 13 -1.31 -25.15 4.75
CA ASN A 13 -0.90 -26.53 5.01
C ASN A 13 0.60 -26.77 4.74
N SER A 14 1.37 -25.69 4.54
CA SER A 14 2.80 -25.76 4.22
C SER A 14 3.66 -25.75 5.48
N ASN A 15 4.85 -26.33 5.40
CA ASN A 15 5.87 -26.26 6.45
C ASN A 15 6.81 -25.06 6.27
N GLU A 16 6.45 -24.10 5.42
CA GLU A 16 7.26 -22.92 5.18
C GLU A 16 7.29 -22.02 6.42
N ASP A 17 8.36 -21.24 6.54
CA ASP A 17 8.51 -20.32 7.66
C ASP A 17 7.64 -19.06 7.51
N TRP A 18 7.54 -18.29 8.58
CA TRP A 18 6.70 -17.09 8.58
C TRP A 18 7.20 -16.05 7.55
N GLN A 19 8.52 -16.00 7.27
CA GLN A 19 9.12 -15.05 6.33
C GLN A 19 8.67 -15.35 4.91
N TRP A 20 8.74 -16.61 4.51
CA TRP A 20 8.24 -17.11 3.24
C TRP A 20 6.83 -16.60 3.00
N HIS A 21 5.91 -16.79 3.96
CA HIS A 21 4.52 -16.35 3.78
C HIS A 21 4.39 -14.84 3.54
N VAL A 22 5.16 -14.04 4.28
CA VAL A 22 5.08 -12.58 4.17
C VAL A 22 5.69 -12.10 2.84
N GLU A 23 6.79 -12.70 2.39
CA GLU A 23 7.43 -12.38 1.10
C GLU A 23 6.53 -12.67 -0.13
N HIS A 24 5.53 -13.54 0.00
CA HIS A 24 4.60 -13.88 -1.09
C HIS A 24 3.34 -12.99 -1.14
N VAL A 25 3.05 -12.22 -0.09
CA VAL A 25 1.75 -11.50 0.01
C VAL A 25 1.90 -10.00 0.25
N MET A 26 3.08 -9.54 0.60
CA MET A 26 3.28 -8.14 0.96
C MET A 26 3.47 -7.25 -0.26
N ILE A 27 2.79 -6.11 -0.23
CA ILE A 27 3.03 -4.97 -1.12
C ILE A 27 2.98 -3.70 -0.27
N PHE A 28 4.02 -2.87 -0.37
CA PHE A 28 4.07 -1.58 0.32
C PHE A 28 3.57 -0.45 -0.58
N CYS A 29 2.86 0.48 0.03
CA CYS A 29 2.32 1.64 -0.68
C CYS A 29 3.43 2.59 -1.15
N ARG A 30 3.45 2.89 -2.45
CA ARG A 30 4.40 3.83 -3.08
C ARG A 30 4.33 5.25 -2.48
N ILE A 31 3.16 5.71 -2.05
CA ILE A 31 3.00 7.03 -1.41
C ILE A 31 3.69 7.08 -0.05
N HIS A 32 3.53 6.03 0.76
CA HIS A 32 4.24 5.94 2.04
C HIS A 32 5.74 5.76 1.85
N PHE A 33 6.15 5.02 0.82
CA PHE A 33 7.55 4.94 0.43
C PHE A 33 8.13 6.32 0.08
N LEU A 34 7.45 7.08 -0.79
CA LEU A 34 7.84 8.45 -1.15
C LEU A 34 7.97 9.36 0.07
N ARG A 35 6.99 9.33 0.99
CA ARG A 35 7.06 10.10 2.24
C ARG A 35 8.30 9.71 3.07
N GLY A 36 8.62 8.42 3.14
CA GLY A 36 9.83 7.94 3.80
C GLY A 36 11.11 8.45 3.14
N VAL A 37 11.16 8.56 1.81
CA VAL A 37 12.27 9.20 1.09
C VAL A 37 12.35 10.69 1.43
N GLU A 38 11.22 11.40 1.45
CA GLU A 38 11.16 12.81 1.80
C GLU A 38 11.57 13.10 3.26
N GLU A 39 11.39 12.17 4.19
CA GLU A 39 11.84 12.29 5.58
C GLU A 39 13.36 12.17 5.75
N VAL A 40 14.01 11.44 4.83
CA VAL A 40 15.46 11.26 4.78
C VAL A 40 16.11 12.44 4.05
N VAL A 41 15.65 12.76 2.84
CA VAL A 41 16.31 13.73 1.95
C VAL A 41 15.74 15.15 2.11
N GLY A 42 14.46 15.28 2.49
CA GLY A 42 13.71 16.53 2.54
C GLY A 42 12.76 16.72 1.35
N LYS A 43 11.56 17.26 1.61
CA LYS A 43 10.45 17.38 0.64
C LYS A 43 10.78 18.10 -0.67
N CYS A 44 11.70 19.06 -0.65
CA CYS A 44 12.05 19.86 -1.83
C CYS A 44 13.29 19.35 -2.59
N GLN A 45 13.78 18.15 -2.26
CA GLN A 45 15.03 17.59 -2.78
C GLN A 45 14.82 16.52 -3.86
N GLN A 46 13.67 16.51 -4.54
CA GLN A 46 13.32 15.53 -5.57
C GLN A 46 14.27 15.50 -6.77
N HIS A 47 15.00 16.59 -7.00
CA HIS A 47 15.97 16.72 -8.08
C HIS A 47 17.34 16.12 -7.74
N THR A 48 17.60 15.82 -6.45
CA THR A 48 18.90 15.31 -6.00
C THR A 48 19.13 13.88 -6.48
N GLU A 49 20.41 13.55 -6.64
CA GLU A 49 20.81 12.20 -7.03
C GLU A 49 20.45 11.16 -5.97
N LEU A 50 20.57 11.53 -4.68
CA LEU A 50 20.15 10.66 -3.58
C LEU A 50 18.66 10.32 -3.66
N PHE A 51 17.80 11.33 -3.87
CA PHE A 51 16.36 11.09 -4.02
C PHE A 51 16.06 10.15 -5.18
N LYS A 52 16.68 10.38 -6.35
CA LYS A 52 16.47 9.52 -7.54
C LYS A 52 16.89 8.08 -7.27
N ARG A 53 18.04 7.87 -6.63
CA ARG A 53 18.53 6.53 -6.25
C ARG A 53 17.62 5.83 -5.26
N MET A 54 17.15 6.55 -4.23
CA MET A 54 16.20 5.97 -3.28
C MET A 54 14.88 5.58 -3.93
N MET A 55 14.38 6.39 -4.87
CA MET A 55 13.16 6.08 -5.62
C MET A 55 13.33 4.92 -6.59
N ALA A 56 14.52 4.77 -7.19
CA ALA A 56 14.82 3.70 -8.16
C ALA A 56 14.70 2.28 -7.59
N LEU A 57 14.76 2.11 -6.25
CA LEU A 57 14.52 0.81 -5.61
C LEU A 57 13.15 0.20 -5.96
N LEU A 58 12.15 1.02 -6.32
CA LEU A 58 10.82 0.51 -6.70
C LEU A 58 10.80 -0.14 -8.09
N ASP A 59 11.78 0.19 -8.94
CA ASP A 59 11.74 -0.11 -10.37
C ASP A 59 13.00 -0.88 -10.84
N CYS A 60 13.84 -1.40 -9.94
CA CYS A 60 14.93 -2.33 -10.30
C CYS A 60 14.39 -3.57 -11.02
N GLU A 61 15.06 -3.97 -12.11
CA GLU A 61 14.61 -5.07 -12.98
C GLU A 61 15.08 -6.45 -12.49
N SER A 62 16.15 -6.50 -11.71
CA SER A 62 16.73 -7.73 -11.15
C SER A 62 16.92 -7.67 -9.63
N GLU A 63 17.13 -8.84 -9.01
CA GLU A 63 17.49 -8.94 -7.60
C GLU A 63 18.86 -8.29 -7.35
N GLU A 64 19.80 -8.55 -8.26
CA GLU A 64 21.16 -8.03 -8.21
C GLU A 64 21.17 -6.49 -8.24
N ASP A 65 20.43 -5.88 -9.16
CA ASP A 65 20.35 -4.41 -9.26
C ASP A 65 19.80 -3.79 -7.98
N TYR A 66 18.80 -4.42 -7.36
CA TYR A 66 18.23 -3.94 -6.10
C TYR A 66 19.28 -4.01 -4.98
N ILE A 67 19.98 -5.15 -4.86
CA ILE A 67 21.01 -5.36 -3.83
C ILE A 67 22.15 -4.36 -4.02
N GLU A 68 22.65 -4.19 -5.24
CA GLU A 68 23.72 -3.24 -5.56
C GLU A 68 23.32 -1.80 -5.23
N LEU A 69 22.09 -1.41 -5.56
CA LEU A 69 21.58 -0.08 -5.25
C LEU A 69 21.47 0.17 -3.74
N VAL A 70 20.97 -0.81 -2.98
CA VAL A 70 20.93 -0.72 -1.50
C VAL A 70 22.35 -0.63 -0.92
N GLN A 71 23.29 -1.46 -1.40
CA GLN A 71 24.68 -1.42 -0.96
C GLN A 71 25.33 -0.07 -1.27
N HIS A 72 25.06 0.49 -2.45
CA HIS A 72 25.53 1.83 -2.82
C HIS A 72 24.97 2.90 -1.87
N LEU A 73 23.68 2.82 -1.51
CA LEU A 73 23.05 3.75 -0.57
C LEU A 73 23.68 3.65 0.83
N LEU A 74 24.04 2.45 1.28
CA LEU A 74 24.75 2.24 2.54
C LEU A 74 26.17 2.80 2.49
N HIS A 75 26.91 2.53 1.40
CA HIS A 75 28.31 2.96 1.26
C HIS A 75 28.49 4.47 1.21
N THR A 76 27.45 5.19 0.80
CA THR A 76 27.47 6.67 0.69
C THR A 76 26.78 7.36 1.86
N ALA A 77 26.24 6.60 2.81
CA ALA A 77 25.62 7.16 4.00
C ALA A 77 26.68 7.45 5.07
N ASP A 78 26.53 8.58 5.76
CA ASP A 78 27.25 8.79 7.02
C ASP A 78 26.75 7.79 8.08
N PRO A 79 27.63 7.25 8.93
CA PRO A 79 27.23 6.39 10.04
C PRO A 79 26.20 7.08 10.95
N GLU A 80 25.21 6.31 11.41
CA GLU A 80 24.08 6.72 12.24
C GLU A 80 23.15 7.76 11.57
N SER A 81 23.29 7.98 10.26
CA SER A 81 22.43 8.90 9.52
C SER A 81 21.04 8.30 9.25
N LYS A 82 20.08 9.18 8.96
CA LYS A 82 18.75 8.75 8.47
C LYS A 82 18.84 7.93 7.19
N GLN A 83 19.81 8.24 6.32
CA GLN A 83 20.04 7.49 5.09
C GLN A 83 20.48 6.06 5.38
N GLU A 84 21.44 5.88 6.29
CA GLU A 84 21.91 4.55 6.69
C GLU A 84 20.76 3.72 7.27
N GLY A 85 20.05 4.27 8.26
CA GLY A 85 18.93 3.57 8.89
C GLY A 85 17.82 3.21 7.91
N TRP A 86 17.52 4.11 6.96
CA TRP A 86 16.56 3.84 5.90
C TRP A 86 17.05 2.73 4.95
N ALA A 87 18.30 2.79 4.50
CA ALA A 87 18.87 1.81 3.58
C ALA A 87 18.98 0.41 4.23
N LEU A 88 19.37 0.33 5.51
CA LEU A 88 19.35 -0.91 6.29
C LEU A 88 17.94 -1.49 6.37
N HIS A 89 16.95 -0.65 6.64
CA HIS A 89 15.55 -1.08 6.63
C HIS A 89 15.10 -1.57 5.25
N LYS A 90 15.60 -1.02 4.14
CA LYS A 90 15.27 -1.48 2.77
C LYS A 90 16.04 -2.73 2.35
N ALA A 91 17.12 -3.07 3.07
CA ALA A 91 17.88 -4.30 2.87
C ALA A 91 17.19 -5.53 3.48
N ASP A 92 16.26 -5.34 4.43
CA ASP A 92 15.50 -6.45 5.01
C ASP A 92 14.75 -7.23 3.91
N PRO A 93 14.88 -8.57 3.83
CA PRO A 93 14.30 -9.35 2.74
C PRO A 93 12.78 -9.20 2.62
N VAL A 94 12.09 -9.12 3.76
CA VAL A 94 10.63 -8.99 3.79
C VAL A 94 10.21 -7.60 3.34
N ILE A 95 10.98 -6.58 3.72
CA ILE A 95 10.76 -5.21 3.22
C ILE A 95 11.02 -5.13 1.72
N ALA A 96 12.13 -5.69 1.24
CA ALA A 96 12.51 -5.69 -0.16
C ALA A 96 11.45 -6.39 -1.03
N ALA A 97 10.97 -7.56 -0.60
CA ALA A 97 9.97 -8.36 -1.29
C ALA A 97 8.63 -7.61 -1.50
N GLY A 98 8.26 -6.74 -0.56
CA GLY A 98 7.05 -5.93 -0.71
C GLY A 98 7.26 -4.62 -1.47
N LEU A 99 8.49 -4.23 -1.79
CA LEU A 99 8.79 -2.97 -2.46
C LEU A 99 9.05 -3.12 -3.95
N ASN A 100 9.70 -4.22 -4.34
CA ASN A 100 10.12 -4.45 -5.71
C ASN A 100 9.75 -5.86 -6.15
N LYS A 101 9.17 -5.95 -7.35
CA LYS A 101 8.78 -7.21 -8.00
C LYS A 101 9.93 -8.19 -8.15
N SER A 102 11.14 -7.74 -8.48
CA SER A 102 12.35 -8.58 -8.60
C SER A 102 12.77 -9.21 -7.27
N ARG A 103 12.31 -8.66 -6.15
CA ARG A 103 12.54 -9.18 -4.80
C ARG A 103 11.33 -9.93 -4.25
N SER A 104 10.17 -9.77 -4.86
CA SER A 104 8.93 -10.40 -4.40
C SER A 104 8.94 -11.89 -4.74
N ARG A 105 8.30 -12.69 -3.88
CA ARG A 105 7.96 -14.08 -4.22
C ARG A 105 6.53 -14.24 -4.70
N MET A 106 5.77 -13.15 -4.77
CA MET A 106 4.47 -13.10 -5.42
C MET A 106 4.61 -13.35 -6.92
N ASP A 107 3.56 -13.87 -7.55
CA ASP A 107 3.50 -13.89 -9.01
C ASP A 107 3.64 -12.46 -9.57
N SER A 108 4.35 -12.33 -10.69
CA SER A 108 4.65 -11.01 -11.28
C SER A 108 3.40 -10.28 -11.76
N GLU A 109 2.41 -11.01 -12.29
CA GLU A 109 1.15 -10.42 -12.74
C GLU A 109 0.33 -9.94 -11.55
N ASP A 110 0.25 -10.75 -10.48
CA ASP A 110 -0.42 -10.39 -9.23
C ASP A 110 0.20 -9.15 -8.59
N PHE A 111 1.54 -9.04 -8.59
CA PHE A 111 2.25 -7.90 -8.02
C PHE A 111 1.94 -6.62 -8.80
N ASP A 112 1.98 -6.68 -10.13
CA ASP A 112 1.70 -5.53 -11.01
C ASP A 112 0.23 -5.08 -10.90
N GLU A 113 -0.71 -6.02 -10.87
CA GLU A 113 -2.14 -5.73 -10.69
C GLU A 113 -2.40 -5.05 -9.34
N ALA A 114 -1.87 -5.62 -8.26
CA ALA A 114 -2.09 -5.08 -6.92
C ALA A 114 -1.41 -3.71 -6.71
N THR A 115 -0.23 -3.48 -7.30
CA THR A 115 0.42 -2.16 -7.24
C THR A 115 -0.27 -1.10 -8.10
N ALA A 116 -0.97 -1.47 -9.18
CA ALA A 116 -1.77 -0.54 -9.96
C ALA A 116 -2.98 0.01 -9.18
N HIS A 117 -3.45 -0.71 -8.16
CA HIS A 117 -4.64 -0.40 -7.39
C HIS A 117 -4.36 0.20 -5.99
N THR A 118 -3.20 0.81 -5.77
CA THR A 118 -2.88 1.47 -4.47
C THR A 118 -3.92 2.50 -4.02
N ASN A 119 -4.66 3.11 -4.95
CA ASN A 119 -5.79 4.00 -4.62
C ASN A 119 -6.92 3.28 -3.86
N ALA A 120 -7.17 1.99 -4.15
CA ALA A 120 -8.13 1.19 -3.41
C ALA A 120 -7.62 0.86 -2.01
N ALA A 121 -6.32 0.57 -1.85
CA ALA A 121 -5.70 0.36 -0.55
C ALA A 121 -5.75 1.64 0.33
N GLU A 122 -5.56 2.83 -0.25
CA GLU A 122 -5.72 4.10 0.47
C GLU A 122 -7.18 4.37 0.87
N GLN A 123 -8.15 4.12 -0.01
CA GLN A 123 -9.57 4.22 0.35
C GLN A 123 -9.97 3.23 1.45
N THR A 124 -9.46 1.99 1.40
CA THR A 124 -9.69 1.00 2.45
C THR A 124 -9.01 1.41 3.75
N HIS A 125 -7.85 2.08 3.71
CA HIS A 125 -7.23 2.66 4.90
C HIS A 125 -8.12 3.73 5.55
N GLU A 126 -8.68 4.66 4.77
CA GLU A 126 -9.62 5.66 5.28
C GLU A 126 -10.89 5.03 5.88
N LYS A 127 -11.46 4.02 5.21
CA LYS A 127 -12.60 3.24 5.73
C LYS A 127 -12.23 2.47 7.00
N GLY A 128 -11.01 1.92 7.06
CA GLY A 128 -10.48 1.18 8.20
C GLY A 128 -10.32 2.06 9.44
N LEU A 129 -9.95 3.34 9.28
CA LEU A 129 -9.88 4.29 10.39
C LEU A 129 -11.22 4.47 11.12
N ALA A 130 -12.35 4.27 10.42
CA ALA A 130 -13.68 4.29 11.02
C ALA A 130 -13.99 3.03 11.87
N MET A 131 -13.26 1.93 11.65
CA MET A 131 -13.41 0.67 12.39
C MET A 131 -12.40 0.50 13.55
N GLY A 132 -11.49 1.45 13.73
CA GLY A 132 -10.54 1.47 14.83
C GLY A 132 -9.20 2.09 14.42
N ARG A 133 -8.49 2.69 15.37
CA ARG A 133 -7.13 3.23 15.19
C ARG A 133 -6.14 2.34 15.95
N ALA A 134 -4.92 2.23 15.43
CA ALA A 134 -3.82 1.45 16.03
C ALA A 134 -4.14 -0.05 16.26
N LEU A 135 -4.75 -0.71 15.27
CA LEU A 135 -4.98 -2.14 15.30
C LEU A 135 -3.65 -2.91 15.16
N SER A 136 -3.53 -4.08 15.79
CA SER A 136 -2.46 -5.02 15.48
C SER A 136 -2.57 -5.46 14.01
N ILE A 137 -1.45 -5.83 13.38
CA ILE A 137 -1.44 -6.21 11.95
C ILE A 137 -2.46 -7.33 11.67
N VAL A 138 -2.52 -8.37 12.52
CA VAL A 138 -3.50 -9.45 12.38
C VAL A 138 -4.92 -8.93 12.45
N LYS A 139 -5.21 -8.02 13.39
CA LYS A 139 -6.53 -7.43 13.52
C LYS A 139 -6.86 -6.53 12.33
N ALA A 140 -5.90 -5.79 11.81
CA ALA A 140 -6.06 -4.97 10.61
C ALA A 140 -6.38 -5.83 9.38
N VAL A 141 -5.68 -6.96 9.20
CA VAL A 141 -5.93 -7.93 8.13
C VAL A 141 -7.31 -8.56 8.25
N GLN A 142 -7.69 -9.00 9.45
CA GLN A 142 -9.04 -9.53 9.70
C GLN A 142 -10.12 -8.48 9.41
N THR A 143 -9.94 -7.25 9.88
CA THR A 143 -10.88 -6.16 9.60
C THR A 143 -10.96 -5.86 8.12
N GLY A 144 -9.83 -5.83 7.41
CA GLY A 144 -9.75 -5.68 5.95
C GLY A 144 -10.57 -6.76 5.23
N TYR A 145 -10.34 -8.02 5.57
CA TYR A 145 -11.10 -9.15 5.01
C TYR A 145 -12.62 -8.99 5.20
N HIS A 146 -13.07 -8.54 6.37
CA HIS A 146 -14.49 -8.31 6.62
C HIS A 146 -15.05 -7.12 5.82
N LEU A 147 -14.25 -6.06 5.66
CA LEU A 147 -14.59 -4.91 4.83
C LEU A 147 -14.73 -5.32 3.35
N ASP A 148 -13.77 -6.06 2.83
CA ASP A 148 -13.77 -6.53 1.44
C ASP A 148 -14.98 -7.42 1.18
N LYS A 149 -15.26 -8.37 2.09
CA LYS A 149 -16.45 -9.23 2.00
C LYS A 149 -17.75 -8.42 1.97
N ARG A 150 -17.82 -7.34 2.76
CA ARG A 150 -18.98 -6.45 2.79
C ARG A 150 -19.10 -5.63 1.50
N ASP A 151 -18.00 -5.09 1.01
CA ASP A 151 -17.97 -4.27 -0.20
C ASP A 151 -18.32 -5.12 -1.45
N MET A 152 -17.85 -6.37 -1.51
CA MET A 152 -18.27 -7.36 -2.51
C MET A 152 -19.78 -7.66 -2.42
N ALA A 153 -20.32 -7.91 -1.23
CA ALA A 153 -21.74 -8.14 -1.06
C ALA A 153 -22.60 -6.92 -1.45
N GLN A 154 -22.11 -5.70 -1.19
CA GLN A 154 -22.75 -4.47 -1.64
C GLN A 154 -22.70 -4.33 -3.17
N TYR A 155 -21.58 -4.67 -3.79
CA TYR A 155 -21.45 -4.69 -5.25
C TYR A 155 -22.44 -5.68 -5.87
N ASP A 156 -22.48 -6.92 -5.39
CA ASP A 156 -23.38 -7.97 -5.88
C ASP A 156 -24.85 -7.53 -5.75
N THR A 157 -25.23 -6.98 -4.59
CA THR A 157 -26.57 -6.43 -4.35
C THR A 157 -26.87 -5.30 -5.32
N ARG A 158 -25.90 -4.41 -5.58
CA ARG A 158 -26.07 -3.29 -6.50
C ARG A 158 -26.31 -3.76 -7.94
N ASP A 159 -25.59 -4.80 -8.36
CA ASP A 159 -25.72 -5.40 -9.69
C ASP A 159 -27.06 -6.12 -9.84
N LEU A 160 -27.44 -6.92 -8.83
CA LEU A 160 -28.72 -7.65 -8.78
C LEU A 160 -29.95 -6.75 -8.81
N TYR A 161 -29.95 -5.64 -8.06
CA TYR A 161 -31.13 -4.77 -7.93
C TYR A 161 -31.07 -3.53 -8.83
N GLY A 162 -30.01 -3.34 -9.62
CA GLY A 162 -29.86 -2.20 -10.54
C GLY A 162 -29.83 -0.82 -9.86
N ILE A 163 -29.64 -0.76 -8.54
CA ILE A 163 -29.68 0.48 -7.76
C ILE A 163 -28.37 1.24 -7.95
N ARG A 164 -28.25 2.01 -9.02
CA ARG A 164 -27.11 2.92 -9.22
C ARG A 164 -27.34 4.18 -8.40
N HIS A 165 -26.36 4.58 -7.59
CA HIS A 165 -26.32 5.93 -7.05
C HIS A 165 -26.24 6.93 -8.22
N SER A 166 -27.37 7.48 -8.64
CA SER A 166 -27.36 8.71 -9.42
C SER A 166 -26.92 9.80 -8.45
N TYR A 167 -25.67 10.28 -8.58
CA TYR A 167 -25.39 11.66 -8.22
C TYR A 167 -26.26 12.50 -9.14
N SER A 168 -27.50 12.78 -8.72
CA SER A 168 -28.23 13.90 -9.29
C SER A 168 -27.35 15.10 -8.98
N LYS A 169 -26.67 15.63 -9.99
CA LYS A 169 -26.04 16.94 -9.94
C LYS A 169 -27.15 17.97 -9.78
N ARG A 170 -27.82 17.98 -8.62
CA ARG A 170 -28.60 19.13 -8.20
C ARG A 170 -27.55 20.13 -7.74
N SER A 171 -27.24 21.05 -8.62
CA SER A 171 -26.50 22.26 -8.24
C SER A 171 -27.29 22.95 -7.13
N GLY A 172 -26.61 23.67 -6.22
CA GLY A 172 -27.29 24.50 -5.22
C GLY A 172 -28.29 25.49 -5.85
N SER A 173 -28.08 25.86 -7.12
CA SER A 173 -29.02 26.64 -7.93
C SER A 173 -30.34 25.92 -8.20
N ASP A 174 -30.31 24.60 -8.39
CA ASP A 174 -31.51 23.81 -8.72
C ASP A 174 -32.42 23.64 -7.50
N LEU A 175 -31.82 23.50 -6.32
CA LEU A 175 -32.53 23.44 -5.04
C LEU A 175 -33.17 24.80 -4.70
N PHE A 176 -32.47 25.91 -4.97
CA PHE A 176 -32.99 27.27 -4.78
C PHE A 176 -34.13 27.60 -5.77
N ALA A 177 -33.98 27.22 -7.04
CA ALA A 177 -35.03 27.38 -8.04
C ALA A 177 -36.29 26.54 -7.74
N GLU A 178 -36.14 25.38 -7.08
CA GLU A 178 -37.26 24.55 -6.66
C GLU A 178 -37.98 25.12 -5.41
N SER A 179 -37.27 25.77 -4.48
CA SER A 179 -37.93 26.44 -3.33
C SER A 179 -38.75 27.65 -3.76
N LEU A 180 -38.31 28.36 -4.80
CA LEU A 180 -39.05 29.49 -5.38
C LEU A 180 -40.31 29.07 -6.16
N ARG A 181 -40.35 27.83 -6.67
CA ARG A 181 -41.52 27.27 -7.36
C ARG A 181 -42.59 26.72 -6.42
N ARG A 182 -42.29 26.60 -5.12
CA ARG A 182 -43.19 26.03 -4.09
C ARG A 182 -43.82 27.09 -3.17
N GLY A 183 -43.94 28.34 -3.60
CA GLY A 183 -44.74 29.35 -2.89
C GLY A 183 -45.74 30.02 -3.82
N PRO A 184 -46.94 30.41 -3.33
CA PRO A 184 -47.53 30.19 -2.00
C PRO A 184 -48.42 28.94 -1.88
#